data_AF-A0A925IUV6-F1
#
_entry.id   AF-A0A925IUV6-F1
#
_cell.length_a   1.000
_cell.length_b   1.000
_cell.length_c   1.000
_cell.angle_alpha   90.00
_cell.angle_beta   90.00
_cell.angle_gamma   90.00
#
_symmetry.space_group_name_H-M   'P 1'
#
loop_
_entity.id
_entity.type
_entity.pdbx_description
1 polymer ?
#
loop_
_entity_poly.entity_id
_entity_poly.type
_entity_poly.pdbx_seq_one_letter_code
_entity_poly.pdbx_strand_id
1 'polypeptide(L)'
;YMSTNVIDLPTYEYTYTHNGVYVKEVRGIWETVNDFMGGPFISYVLYNEKKGEIVFIDAFVFAPGKEKRDFVQQLDCIVKTASFGGVKN
;
A
#
# COMPACT_ATOMS: atom_id res chain seq x y z
N TYR A 1 10.93 -14.82 6.25
CA TYR A 1 10.84 -13.61 5.39
C TYR A 1 9.38 -13.23 5.26
N MET A 2 9.09 -11.98 4.88
CA MET A 2 7.70 -11.53 4.69
C MET A 2 7.16 -12.03 3.35
N SER A 3 5.93 -12.55 3.34
CA SER A 3 5.19 -13.01 2.17
C SER A 3 3.76 -12.47 2.23
N THR A 4 3.11 -12.36 1.07
CA THR A 4 1.67 -12.07 1.02
C THR A 4 0.89 -13.36 1.26
N ASN A 5 -0.06 -13.33 2.19
CA ASN A 5 -1.03 -14.40 2.35
C ASN A 5 -2.05 -14.29 1.20
N VAL A 6 -1.97 -15.23 0.26
CA VAL A 6 -2.87 -15.34 -0.91
C VAL A 6 -3.82 -16.53 -0.81
N ILE A 7 -3.78 -17.26 0.29
CA ILE A 7 -4.51 -18.52 0.48
C ILE A 7 -5.77 -18.27 1.29
N ASP A 8 -5.63 -17.60 2.44
CA ASP A 8 -6.72 -17.44 3.40
C ASP A 8 -7.58 -16.21 3.11
N LEU A 9 -6.97 -15.16 2.56
CA LEU A 9 -7.62 -13.88 2.31
C LEU A 9 -7.32 -13.36 0.90
N PRO A 10 -8.31 -12.74 0.24
CA PRO A 10 -8.10 -12.17 -1.07
C PRO A 10 -7.22 -10.92 -0.98
N THR A 11 -6.36 -10.76 -1.97
CA THR A 11 -5.72 -9.48 -2.28
C THR A 11 -6.69 -8.61 -3.06
N TYR A 12 -6.80 -7.33 -2.71
CA TYR A 12 -7.59 -6.36 -3.45
C TYR A 12 -6.68 -5.45 -4.26
N GLU A 13 -7.00 -5.27 -5.53
CA GLU A 13 -6.25 -4.37 -6.42
C GLU A 13 -7.17 -3.28 -6.95
N TYR A 14 -6.67 -2.05 -6.96
CA TYR A 14 -7.35 -0.89 -7.50
C TYR A 14 -6.42 -0.16 -8.45
N THR A 15 -6.96 0.30 -9.58
CA THR A 15 -6.23 1.16 -10.51
C THR A 15 -7.06 2.41 -10.76
N TYR A 16 -6.44 3.57 -10.60
CA TYR A 16 -7.09 4.86 -10.78
C TYR A 16 -6.06 5.94 -11.11
N THR A 17 -6.56 7.10 -11.54
CA THR A 17 -5.75 8.29 -11.73
C THR A 17 -5.99 9.24 -10.57
N HIS A 18 -4.92 9.71 -9.93
CA HIS A 18 -4.97 10.71 -8.86
C HIS A 18 -4.15 11.93 -9.28
N ASN A 19 -4.78 13.10 -9.40
CA ASN A 19 -4.13 14.36 -9.85
C ASN A 19 -3.30 14.19 -11.15
N GLY A 20 -3.85 13.46 -12.13
CA GLY A 20 -3.18 13.19 -13.40
C GLY A 20 -2.02 12.18 -13.34
N VAL A 21 -1.81 11.52 -12.19
CA VAL A 21 -0.80 10.47 -11.98
C VAL A 21 -1.49 9.12 -11.99
N TYR A 22 -0.94 8.15 -12.73
CA TYR A 22 -1.40 6.78 -12.69
C TYR A 22 -1.04 6.15 -11.34
N VAL A 23 -2.03 5.55 -10.68
CA VAL A 23 -1.88 4.88 -9.38
C VAL A 23 -2.39 3.46 -9.48
N LYS A 24 -1.56 2.51 -9.05
CA LYS A 24 -1.98 1.14 -8.73
C LYS A 24 -1.86 0.91 -7.23
N GLU A 25 -2.94 0.49 -6.62
CA GLU A 25 -3.05 0.22 -5.18
C GLU A 25 -3.32 -1.28 -4.96
N VAL A 26 -2.64 -1.88 -3.99
CA VAL A 26 -2.78 -3.28 -3.61
C VAL A 26 -2.98 -3.36 -2.10
N ARG A 27 -4.01 -4.08 -1.64
CA ARG A 27 -4.27 -4.34 -0.22
C ARG A 27 -4.25 -5.82 0.04
N GLY A 28 -3.67 -6.23 1.14
CA GLY A 28 -3.64 -7.64 1.53
C GLY A 28 -3.14 -7.86 2.94
N ILE A 29 -2.84 -9.12 3.24
CA ILE A 29 -2.23 -9.54 4.50
C ILE A 29 -0.80 -9.97 4.22
N TRP A 30 0.13 -9.43 5.01
CA TRP A 30 1.50 -9.90 5.05
C TRP A 30 1.62 -10.92 6.19
N GLU A 31 2.48 -11.91 5.99
CA GLU A 31 2.81 -12.94 6.97
C GLU A 31 4.30 -13.28 6.91
N THR A 32 4.84 -13.82 7.99
CA THR A 32 6.18 -14.37 8.01
C THR A 32 6.18 -15.85 7.67
N VAL A 33 7.05 -16.26 6.75
CA VAL A 33 7.29 -17.69 6.54
C VAL A 33 8.03 -18.28 7.74
N ASN A 34 7.50 -19.40 8.27
CA ASN A 34 7.97 -20.13 9.46
C ASN A 34 7.76 -19.44 10.82
N ASP A 35 6.89 -18.43 10.89
CA ASP A 35 6.51 -17.77 12.15
C ASP A 35 5.06 -17.26 12.05
N PHE A 36 4.40 -17.01 13.18
CA PHE A 36 2.97 -16.68 13.25
C PHE A 36 2.70 -15.17 13.22
N MET A 37 3.65 -14.38 12.71
CA MET A 37 3.49 -12.93 12.60
C MET A 37 2.80 -12.55 11.28
N GLY A 38 1.92 -11.56 11.36
CA GLY A 38 1.25 -11.02 10.20
C GLY A 38 0.42 -9.78 10.51
N GLY A 39 -0.11 -9.18 9.44
CA GLY A 39 -0.93 -7.98 9.55
C GLY A 39 -1.37 -7.46 8.19
N PRO A 40 -2.22 -6.42 8.18
CA PRO A 40 -2.63 -5.76 6.95
C PRO A 40 -1.49 -4.91 6.37
N PHE A 41 -1.43 -4.86 5.04
CA PHE A 41 -0.64 -3.89 4.28
C PHE A 41 -1.49 -3.21 3.20
N ILE A 42 -1.02 -2.03 2.77
CA ILE A 42 -1.46 -1.34 1.57
C ILE A 42 -0.21 -0.84 0.83
N SER A 43 -0.07 -1.22 -0.43
CA SER A 43 1.03 -0.77 -1.29
C SER A 43 0.49 0.06 -2.45
N TYR A 44 1.29 1.05 -2.89
CA TYR A 44 0.99 1.95 -3.97
C TYR A 44 2.14 2.01 -4.97
N VAL A 45 1.80 2.01 -6.25
CA VAL A 45 2.69 2.36 -7.36
C VAL A 45 2.16 3.66 -7.97
N LEU A 46 2.97 4.71 -7.94
CA LEU A 46 2.69 5.97 -8.61
C LEU A 46 3.64 6.11 -9.79
N TYR A 47 3.11 6.34 -10.99
CA TYR A 47 3.91 6.49 -12.20
C TYR A 47 3.88 7.92 -12.73
N ASN A 48 5.05 8.56 -12.72
CA ASN A 48 5.28 9.88 -13.31
C ASN A 48 5.80 9.72 -14.73
N GLU A 49 4.89 9.58 -15.69
CA GLU A 49 5.22 9.38 -17.10
C GLU A 49 6.12 10.49 -17.68
N LYS A 50 5.90 11.75 -17.27
CA LYS A 50 6.65 12.90 -17.79
C LYS A 50 8.14 12.86 -17.45
N LYS A 51 8.49 12.24 -16.32
CA LYS A 51 9.89 12.09 -15.87
C LYS A 51 10.41 10.66 -15.98
N GLY A 52 9.55 9.71 -16.35
CA GLY A 52 9.89 8.27 -16.33
C GLY A 52 10.20 7.73 -14.94
N GLU A 53 9.58 8.31 -13.89
CA GLU A 53 9.83 7.91 -12.50
C GLU A 53 8.70 7.01 -11.99
N ILE A 54 9.05 6.01 -11.19
CA ILE A 54 8.09 5.20 -10.43
C ILE A 54 8.39 5.38 -8.95
N VAL A 55 7.36 5.67 -8.18
CA VAL A 55 7.42 5.66 -6.71
C VAL A 55 6.60 4.48 -6.22
N PHE A 56 7.27 3.56 -5.53
CA PHE A 56 6.63 2.46 -4.83
C PHE A 56 6.59 2.76 -3.33
N ILE A 57 5.40 2.73 -2.74
CA ILE A 57 5.18 2.97 -1.32
C ILE A 57 4.55 1.70 -0.75
N ASP A 58 5.19 1.12 0.25
CA ASP A 58 4.64 -0.04 0.96
C ASP A 58 4.40 0.33 2.42
N ALA A 59 3.14 0.22 2.86
CA ALA A 59 2.72 0.57 4.21
C ALA A 59 2.09 -0.65 4.87
N PHE A 60 2.66 -1.08 5.99
CA PHE A 60 2.20 -2.26 6.72
C PHE A 60 2.13 -2.00 8.22
N VAL A 61 1.25 -2.72 8.91
CA VAL A 61 1.06 -2.59 10.36
C VAL A 61 1.54 -3.84 11.08
N PHE A 62 2.54 -3.68 11.94
CA PHE A 62 2.91 -4.68 12.94
C PHE A 62 2.43 -4.23 14.33
N ALA A 63 1.33 -4.82 14.80
CA ALA A 63 0.76 -4.52 16.11
C ALA A 63 0.09 -5.76 16.74
N PRO A 64 0.87 -6.70 17.30
CA PRO A 64 0.33 -7.93 17.92
C PRO A 64 -0.70 -7.62 19.02
N GLY A 65 -1.83 -8.35 19.02
CA GLY A 65 -2.88 -8.19 20.04
C GLY A 65 -3.66 -6.87 20.02
N LYS A 66 -3.52 -6.05 18.97
CA LYS A 66 -4.24 -4.78 18.79
C LYS A 66 -5.15 -4.80 17.58
N GLU A 67 -6.23 -4.02 17.64
CA GLU A 67 -7.01 -3.64 16.45
C GLU A 67 -6.15 -2.80 15.50
N LYS A 68 -6.18 -3.11 14.21
CA LYS A 68 -5.26 -2.54 13.20
C LYS A 68 -5.93 -1.64 12.19
N ARG A 69 -7.26 -1.64 12.13
CA ARG A 69 -8.05 -0.89 11.13
C ARG A 69 -7.66 0.59 11.08
N ASP A 70 -7.61 1.23 12.25
CA ASP A 70 -7.35 2.67 12.34
C ASP A 70 -5.91 3.01 11.95
N PHE A 71 -4.93 2.17 12.31
CA PHE A 71 -3.54 2.34 11.86
C PHE A 71 -3.43 2.25 10.33
N VAL A 72 -4.11 1.26 9.72
CA VAL A 72 -4.14 1.12 8.26
C VAL A 72 -4.82 2.31 7.61
N GLN A 73 -5.92 2.81 8.17
CA GLN A 73 -6.62 3.98 7.64
C GLN A 73 -5.76 5.24 7.72
N GLN A 74 -5.02 5.44 8.81
CA GLN A 74 -4.07 6.54 8.94
C GLN A 74 -2.95 6.45 7.90
N LEU A 75 -2.37 5.26 7.69
CA LEU A 75 -1.35 5.05 6.67
C LEU A 75 -1.89 5.32 5.26
N ASP A 76 -3.09 4.82 4.94
CA ASP A 76 -3.79 5.10 3.67
C ASP A 76 -3.94 6.62 3.45
N CYS A 77 -4.42 7.35 4.47
CA CYS A 77 -4.54 8.80 4.40
C CYS A 77 -3.19 9.49 4.14
N ILE A 78 -2.11 9.08 4.82
CA ILE A 78 -0.78 9.65 4.61
C ILE A 78 -0.31 9.41 3.16
N VAL A 79 -0.38 8.16 2.68
CA VAL A 79 0.10 7.83 1.34
C VAL A 79 -0.67 8.57 0.25
N LYS A 80 -1.99 8.75 0.41
CA LYS A 80 -2.82 9.53 -0.51
C LYS A 80 -2.50 11.04 -0.57
N THR A 81 -1.69 11.57 0.35
CA THR A 81 -1.17 12.94 0.24
C THR A 81 0.09 13.06 -0.62
N ALA A 82 0.72 11.93 -0.99
CA ALA A 82 1.92 11.93 -1.81
C ALA A 82 1.63 12.47 -3.21
N SER A 83 2.52 13.33 -3.72
CA SER A 83 2.39 13.93 -5.04
C SER A 83 3.77 14.19 -5.65
N PHE A 84 3.83 14.25 -6.99
CA PHE A 84 5.03 14.67 -7.68
C PHE A 84 5.09 16.20 -7.77
N GLY A 85 6.20 16.77 -7.32
CA GLY A 85 6.45 18.21 -7.47
C GLY A 85 6.37 18.65 -8.94
N GLY A 86 5.51 19.63 -9.22
CA GLY A 86 5.32 20.20 -10.56
C GLY A 86 4.21 19.56 -11.41
N VAL A 87 3.48 18.57 -10.89
CA VAL A 87 2.22 18.10 -11.48
C VAL A 87 1.09 18.95 -10.87
N LYS A 88 0.48 19.86 -11.64
CA LYS A 88 -0.61 20.71 -11.14
C LYS A 88 -1.85 19.86 -10.84
N ASN A 89 -2.45 20.09 -9.67
CA ASN A 89 -3.82 19.68 -9.33
C ASN A 89 -4.85 20.36 -10.24
#